data_AF-A0A2J0KZ08-F1
#
_entry.id   AF-A0A2J0KZ08-F1
#
_cell.length_a   1.000
_cell.length_b   1.000
_cell.length_c   1.000
_cell.angle_alpha   90.00
_cell.angle_beta   90.00
_cell.angle_gamma   90.00
#
_symmetry.space_group_name_H-M   'P 1'
#
loop_
_entity.id
_entity.type
_entity.pdbx_description
1 polymer ?
#
loop_
_entity_poly.entity_id
_entity_poly.type
_entity_poly.pdbx_seq_one_letter_code
_entity_poly.pdbx_strand_id
1 'polypeptide(L)'
;MSNTKHNYHISSDVKEQVLKRIKEEGISVIKASEEHGISTHTIYRWLTNKVSAPTIQEFNRLKKQNQELLALVGELTIKLSQTKKKI
;
A
#
# COMPACT_ATOMS: atom_id res chain seq x y z
N MET A 1 -35.31 17.83 -5.12
CA MET A 1 -34.04 18.48 -4.73
C MET A 1 -33.03 18.30 -5.84
N SER A 2 -32.55 19.39 -6.42
CA SER A 2 -31.51 19.39 -7.46
C SER A 2 -30.15 19.04 -6.86
N ASN A 3 -29.57 17.92 -7.27
CA ASN A 3 -28.21 17.52 -6.90
C ASN A 3 -27.21 18.15 -7.87
N THR A 4 -26.79 19.38 -7.62
CA THR A 4 -25.74 20.06 -8.38
C THR A 4 -24.37 19.54 -7.94
N LYS A 5 -23.83 18.56 -8.67
CA LYS A 5 -22.44 18.14 -8.52
C LYS A 5 -21.53 19.26 -9.02
N HIS A 6 -21.14 20.17 -8.12
CA HIS A 6 -20.08 21.15 -8.41
C HIS A 6 -18.73 20.41 -8.46
N ASN A 7 -18.16 20.31 -9.67
CA ASN A 7 -16.84 19.70 -9.85
C ASN A 7 -15.76 20.72 -9.44
N TYR A 8 -15.39 20.74 -8.18
CA TYR A 8 -14.34 21.62 -7.67
C TYR A 8 -12.96 21.08 -8.06
N HIS A 9 -12.21 21.85 -8.84
CA HIS A 9 -10.85 21.51 -9.24
C HIS A 9 -9.87 22.02 -8.19
N ILE A 10 -9.20 21.10 -7.48
CA ILE A 10 -8.15 21.42 -6.52
C ILE A 10 -6.82 21.39 -7.27
N SER A 11 -5.98 22.41 -7.09
CA SER A 11 -4.67 22.46 -7.74
C SER A 11 -3.76 21.31 -7.28
N SER A 12 -2.84 20.90 -8.16
CA SER A 12 -1.81 19.89 -7.85
C SER A 12 -0.99 20.27 -6.63
N ASP A 13 -0.67 21.56 -6.50
CA ASP A 13 0.23 22.07 -5.47
C ASP A 13 -0.38 21.94 -4.07
N VAL A 14 -1.68 22.24 -3.94
CA VAL A 14 -2.42 22.07 -2.67
C VAL A 14 -2.51 20.59 -2.33
N LYS A 15 -2.77 19.73 -3.31
CA LYS A 15 -2.78 18.27 -3.10
C LYS A 15 -1.42 17.77 -2.60
N GLU A 16 -0.32 18.24 -3.20
CA GLU A 16 1.03 17.84 -2.78
C GLU A 16 1.37 18.32 -1.38
N GLN A 17 1.02 19.56 -1.05
CA GLN A 17 1.21 20.12 0.28
C GLN A 17 0.45 19.31 1.35
N VAL A 18 -0.83 19.01 1.11
CA VAL A 18 -1.66 18.21 2.04
C VAL A 18 -1.06 16.82 2.25
N LEU A 19 -0.64 16.15 1.17
CA LEU A 19 -0.02 14.82 1.26
C LEU A 19 1.33 14.86 1.99
N LYS A 20 2.13 15.91 1.79
CA LYS A 20 3.41 16.10 2.47
C LYS A 20 3.21 16.25 3.96
N ARG A 21 2.25 17.09 4.39
CA ARG A 21 1.90 17.28 5.79
C ARG A 21 1.45 16.00 6.49
N ILE A 22 0.60 15.22 5.83
CA ILE A 22 0.13 13.94 6.39
C ILE A 22 1.30 12.96 6.55
N LYS A 23 2.22 12.91 5.57
CA LYS A 23 3.33 11.93 5.56
C LYS A 23 4.51 12.32 6.44
N GLU A 24 4.92 13.59 6.41
CA GLU A 24 6.14 14.09 7.05
C GLU A 24 5.86 14.70 8.43
N GLU A 25 4.77 15.44 8.57
CA GLU A 25 4.40 16.13 9.82
C GLU A 25 3.49 15.26 10.71
N GLY A 26 3.00 14.11 10.20
CA GLY A 26 2.18 13.16 10.95
C GLY A 26 0.76 13.65 11.29
N ILE A 27 0.28 14.68 10.57
CA ILE A 27 -1.04 15.27 10.82
C ILE A 27 -2.14 14.29 10.38
N SER A 28 -3.21 14.20 11.17
CA SER A 28 -4.34 13.33 10.85
C SER A 28 -5.11 13.84 9.63
N VAL A 29 -5.69 12.91 8.85
CA VAL A 29 -6.51 13.24 7.67
C VAL A 29 -7.68 14.16 8.02
N ILE A 30 -8.22 14.06 9.24
CA ILE A 30 -9.31 14.90 9.74
C ILE A 30 -8.83 16.34 9.90
N LYS A 31 -7.69 16.57 10.56
CA LYS A 31 -7.12 17.91 10.74
C LYS A 31 -6.75 18.54 9.39
N ALA A 32 -6.08 17.78 8.52
CA ALA A 32 -5.74 18.25 7.19
C ALA A 32 -6.99 18.58 6.33
N SER A 33 -8.10 17.87 6.55
CA SER A 33 -9.39 18.14 5.92
C SER A 33 -10.00 19.46 6.39
N GLU A 34 -9.97 19.72 7.70
CA GLU A 34 -10.47 20.95 8.31
C GLU A 34 -9.63 22.18 7.90
N GLU A 35 -8.31 22.08 7.98
CA GLU A 35 -7.38 23.18 7.68
C GLU A 35 -7.42 23.62 6.22
N HIS A 36 -7.60 22.67 5.29
CA HIS A 36 -7.57 22.94 3.86
C HIS A 36 -8.95 22.94 3.20
N GLY A 37 -10.03 22.71 3.96
CA GLY A 37 -11.41 22.71 3.43
C GLY A 37 -11.69 21.60 2.40
N ILE A 38 -10.93 20.51 2.45
CA ILE A 38 -11.02 19.40 1.49
C ILE A 38 -11.71 18.22 2.17
N SER A 39 -12.66 17.56 1.52
CA SER A 39 -13.30 16.38 2.12
C SER A 39 -12.29 15.28 2.46
N THR A 40 -12.46 14.65 3.62
CA THR A 40 -11.64 13.50 4.03
C THR A 40 -11.63 12.40 2.97
N HIS A 41 -12.77 12.16 2.30
CA HIS A 41 -12.88 11.20 1.20
C HIS A 41 -11.93 11.51 0.04
N THR A 42 -11.80 12.79 -0.35
CA THR A 42 -10.86 13.23 -1.39
C THR A 42 -9.41 12.95 -0.99
N ILE A 43 -9.05 13.25 0.26
CA ILE A 43 -7.70 13.04 0.79
C ILE A 43 -7.36 11.55 0.81
N TYR A 44 -8.28 10.69 1.29
CA TYR A 44 -8.10 9.24 1.23
C TYR A 44 -7.93 8.74 -0.21
N ARG A 45 -8.71 9.25 -1.16
CA ARG A 45 -8.57 8.90 -2.58
C ARG A 45 -7.17 9.25 -3.12
N TRP A 46 -6.59 10.37 -2.71
CA TRP A 46 -5.22 10.74 -3.10
C TRP A 46 -4.16 9.84 -2.47
N LEU A 47 -4.34 9.45 -1.21
CA LEU A 47 -3.45 8.52 -0.52
C LEU A 47 -3.48 7.14 -1.17
N THR A 48 -4.66 6.61 -1.47
CA THR A 48 -4.81 5.31 -2.14
C THR A 48 -4.20 5.31 -3.53
N ASN A 49 -4.35 6.39 -4.31
CA ASN A 49 -3.75 6.48 -5.64
C ASN A 49 -2.21 6.53 -5.64
N LYS A 50 -1.57 6.85 -4.51
CA LYS A 50 -0.10 6.79 -4.34
C LYS A 50 0.38 5.39 -3.97
N VAL A 51 -0.50 4.52 -3.48
CA VAL A 51 -0.18 3.11 -3.24
C VAL A 51 -0.35 2.38 -4.57
N SER A 52 0.75 2.21 -5.31
CA SER A 52 0.77 1.28 -6.43
C SER A 52 0.58 -0.13 -5.86
N ALA A 53 -0.64 -0.64 -5.93
CA ALA A 53 -0.86 -2.06 -5.69
C ALA A 53 0.02 -2.85 -6.66
N PRO A 54 0.72 -3.90 -6.21
CA PRO A 54 1.50 -4.72 -7.12
C PRO A 54 0.58 -5.28 -8.20
N THR A 55 1.08 -5.37 -9.42
CA THR A 55 0.35 -6.03 -10.49
C THR A 55 0.08 -7.49 -10.11
N ILE A 56 -1.01 -8.06 -10.64
CA ILE A 56 -1.34 -9.49 -10.41
C ILE A 56 -0.16 -10.39 -10.82
N GLN A 57 0.58 -10.00 -11.86
CA GLN A 57 1.76 -10.72 -12.32
C GLN A 57 2.92 -10.66 -11.32
N GLU A 58 3.23 -9.49 -10.76
CA GLU A 58 4.25 -9.35 -9.72
C GLU A 58 3.89 -10.16 -8.47
N PHE A 59 2.62 -10.08 -8.05
CA PHE A 59 2.12 -10.86 -6.92
C PHE A 59 2.25 -12.37 -7.16
N ASN A 60 1.84 -12.85 -8.34
CA ASN A 60 1.93 -14.27 -8.69
C ASN A 60 3.38 -14.75 -8.80
N ARG A 61 4.27 -13.92 -9.36
CA ARG A 61 5.71 -14.21 -9.42
C ARG A 61 6.28 -14.35 -8.02
N LEU A 62 5.98 -13.41 -7.12
CA LEU A 62 6.46 -13.44 -5.75
C LEU A 62 5.91 -14.65 -4.97
N LYS A 63 4.63 -14.96 -5.17
CA LYS A 63 4.00 -16.16 -4.59
C LYS A 63 4.69 -17.45 -5.03
N LYS A 64 4.99 -17.57 -6.33
CA LYS A 64 5.71 -18.73 -6.89
C LYS A 64 7.12 -18.84 -6.31
N GLN A 65 7.87 -17.74 -6.28
CA GLN A 65 9.21 -17.70 -5.68
C GLN A 65 9.20 -18.15 -4.21
N ASN A 66 8.22 -17.71 -3.43
CA ASN A 66 8.07 -18.12 -2.03
C ASN A 66 7.79 -19.63 -1.90
N GLN A 67 6.92 -20.17 -2.76
CA GLN A 67 6.62 -21.61 -2.77
C GLN A 67 7.85 -22.46 -3.12
N GLU A 68 8.63 -22.04 -4.11
CA GLU A 68 9.88 -22.72 -4.51
C GLU A 68 10.92 -22.70 -3.38
N LEU A 69 11.07 -21.57 -2.70
CA LEU A 69 11.95 -21.44 -1.54
C LEU A 69 11.53 -22.36 -0.39
N LEU A 70 10.23 -22.40 -0.08
CA LEU A 70 9.72 -23.29 0.97
C LEU A 70 9.93 -24.77 0.63
N ALA A 71 9.76 -25.16 -0.64
CA ALA A 71 10.03 -26.52 -1.08
C ALA A 71 11.50 -26.90 -0.90
N LEU A 72 12.41 -26.01 -1.32
CA LEU A 72 13.86 -26.20 -1.17
C LEU A 72 14.26 -26.33 0.31
N VAL A 73 13.73 -25.46 1.17
CA VAL A 73 13.97 -25.53 2.63
C VAL A 73 13.46 -26.85 3.20
N GLY A 74 12.29 -27.32 2.76
CA GLY A 74 11.74 -28.62 3.13
C GLY A 74 12.66 -29.78 2.75
N GLU A 75 13.12 -29.83 1.50
CA GLU A 75 14.06 -30.86 1.04
C GLU A 75 15.38 -30.87 1.83
N LEU A 76 15.95 -29.69 2.08
CA LEU A 76 17.18 -29.54 2.86
C LEU A 76 16.98 -30.02 4.31
N THR A 77 15.85 -29.69 4.91
CA THR A 77 15.50 -30.09 6.27
C THR A 77 15.35 -31.61 6.38
N ILE A 78 14.75 -32.26 5.38
CA ILE A 78 14.65 -33.73 5.32
C ILE A 78 16.03 -34.35 5.19
N LYS A 79 16.87 -33.88 4.26
CA LYS A 79 18.24 -34.38 4.07
C LYS A 79 19.06 -34.27 5.35
N LEU A 80 19.05 -33.10 6.02
CA LEU A 80 19.70 -32.89 7.31
C LEU A 80 19.21 -33.87 8.38
N SER A 81 17.91 -34.11 8.45
CA SER A 81 17.32 -35.05 9.42
C SER A 81 17.75 -36.49 9.13
N GLN A 82 17.84 -36.89 7.87
CA GLN A 82 18.30 -38.22 7.47
C GLN A 82 19.80 -38.42 7.73
N THR A 83 20.64 -37.40 7.48
CA THR A 83 22.07 -37.43 7.80
C THR A 83 22.29 -37.59 9.31
N LYS A 84 21.51 -36.89 10.14
CA LYS A 84 21.59 -37.02 11.61
C LYS A 84 21.16 -38.38 12.15
N LYS A 85 20.25 -39.10 11.47
CA LYS A 85 19.78 -40.43 11.89
C LYS A 85 20.70 -41.59 11.48
N LYS A 86 21.64 -41.35 10.55
CA LYS A 86 22.62 -42.35 10.08
C LYS A 86 23.93 -42.36 10.88
N ILE A 87 24.01 -41.54 11.93
CA ILE A 87 25.07 -41.50 12.94
C ILE A 87 24.45 -42.01 14.24
#